data_AF-A0A2H1EHD7-F1
#
_entry.id   AF-A0A2H1EHD7-F1
#
_cell.length_a   1.000
_cell.length_b   1.000
_cell.length_c   1.000
_cell.angle_alpha   90.00
_cell.angle_beta   90.00
_cell.angle_gamma   90.00
#
_symmetry.space_group_name_H-M   'P 1'
#
loop_
_entity.id
_entity.type
_entity.pdbx_description
1 polymer ?
#
loop_
_entity_poly.entity_id
_entity_poly.type
_entity_poly.pdbx_seq_one_letter_code
_entity_poly.pdbx_strand_id
1 'polypeptide(L)'
;MLPVTFDLWGCMTELSKNCSDMSNAASTYLGIIAGTIIGGVVSWWIYNRQKRTSDQQDKILGRIKDLEENHTEILKRLEEFDDKHESSLDSLQELDKKIDSILDKIKDK
;
A
#
# COMPACT_ATOMS: atom_id res chain seq x y z
N MET A 1 -35.14 2.22 50.14
CA MET A 1 -35.20 2.07 48.67
C MET A 1 -33.76 1.99 48.15
N LEU A 2 -33.10 0.86 48.42
CA LEU A 2 -31.73 0.55 48.00
C LEU A 2 -31.36 -0.97 48.16
N PRO A 3 -32.29 -1.96 48.11
CA PRO A 3 -31.86 -3.37 48.11
C PRO A 3 -31.65 -3.95 46.69
N VAL A 4 -32.01 -3.25 45.61
CA VAL A 4 -32.05 -3.85 44.26
C VAL A 4 -30.69 -3.84 43.54
N THR A 5 -29.72 -3.06 44.00
CA THR A 5 -28.40 -2.95 43.35
C THR A 5 -27.39 -4.00 43.82
N PHE A 6 -27.64 -4.65 44.96
CA PHE A 6 -26.77 -5.73 45.46
C PHE A 6 -27.14 -7.11 44.88
N ASP A 7 -28.39 -7.30 44.43
CA ASP A 7 -28.80 -8.53 43.72
C ASP A 7 -28.14 -8.68 42.33
N LEU A 8 -27.59 -7.59 41.78
CA LEU A 8 -26.82 -7.61 40.53
C LEU A 8 -25.36 -8.05 40.75
N TRP A 9 -24.88 -8.09 42.00
CA TRP A 9 -23.48 -8.37 42.33
C TRP A 9 -23.37 -9.44 43.41
N GLY A 10 -23.79 -10.66 43.07
CA GLY A 10 -23.45 -11.89 43.79
C GLY A 10 -24.27 -12.14 45.05
N CYS A 11 -24.99 -13.26 45.06
CA CYS A 11 -25.72 -13.73 46.24
C CYS A 11 -24.72 -14.16 47.33
N MET A 12 -24.78 -13.58 48.53
CA MET A 12 -24.05 -14.08 49.70
C MET A 12 -24.86 -15.21 50.36
N THR A 13 -24.28 -16.41 50.40
CA THR A 13 -24.92 -17.67 50.86
C THR A 13 -25.23 -17.72 52.37
N GLU A 14 -24.79 -16.72 53.15
CA GLU A 14 -25.01 -16.67 54.59
C GLU A 14 -26.39 -16.13 55.00
N LEU A 15 -27.10 -15.38 54.13
CA LEU A 15 -28.40 -14.76 54.49
C LEU A 15 -29.63 -15.50 53.93
N SER A 16 -29.45 -16.47 53.03
CA SER A 16 -30.55 -17.19 52.38
C SER A 16 -30.20 -18.66 52.13
N LYS A 17 -30.85 -19.56 52.88
CA LYS A 17 -30.72 -21.03 52.74
C LYS A 17 -31.20 -21.59 51.39
N ASN A 18 -31.80 -20.75 50.54
CA ASN A 18 -32.36 -21.13 49.23
C ASN A 18 -31.60 -20.53 48.03
N CYS A 19 -30.47 -19.85 48.24
CA CYS A 19 -29.67 -19.36 47.11
C CYS A 19 -28.77 -20.50 46.58
N SER A 20 -29.29 -21.24 45.59
CA SER A 20 -28.51 -22.18 44.80
C SER A 20 -27.50 -21.41 43.93
N ASP A 21 -26.29 -21.95 43.81
CA ASP A 21 -25.09 -21.42 43.14
C ASP A 21 -25.23 -21.28 41.60
N MET A 22 -26.33 -20.67 41.16
CA MET A 22 -26.72 -20.56 39.75
C MET A 22 -26.33 -19.20 39.14
N SER A 23 -26.04 -18.21 39.98
CA SER A 23 -25.73 -16.84 39.55
C SER A 23 -24.30 -16.68 39.01
N ASN A 24 -23.31 -17.35 39.62
CA ASN A 24 -21.89 -17.24 39.26
C ASN A 24 -21.54 -17.96 37.94
N ALA A 25 -22.19 -19.10 37.66
CA ALA A 25 -22.04 -19.80 36.39
C ALA A 25 -22.68 -18.99 35.24
N ALA A 26 -23.89 -18.46 35.45
CA ALA A 26 -24.59 -17.67 34.44
C ALA A 26 -23.84 -16.39 34.04
N SER A 27 -23.25 -15.66 35.02
CA SER A 27 -22.44 -14.47 34.74
C SER A 27 -21.17 -14.78 33.95
N THR A 28 -20.56 -15.94 34.18
CA THR A 28 -19.37 -16.38 33.45
C THR A 28 -19.69 -16.65 31.97
N TYR A 29 -20.77 -17.40 31.68
CA TYR A 29 -21.18 -17.65 30.30
C TYR A 29 -21.63 -16.37 29.59
N LEU A 30 -22.36 -15.49 30.26
CA LEU A 30 -22.74 -14.17 29.71
C LEU A 30 -21.52 -13.30 29.40
N GLY A 31 -20.50 -13.31 30.27
CA GLY A 31 -19.24 -12.60 30.05
C GLY A 31 -18.46 -13.11 28.84
N ILE A 32 -18.39 -14.43 28.64
CA ILE A 32 -17.72 -15.04 27.47
C ILE A 32 -18.44 -14.67 26.17
N ILE A 33 -19.78 -14.73 26.16
CA ILE A 33 -20.59 -14.40 24.98
C ILE A 33 -20.42 -12.92 24.64
N ALA A 34 -20.56 -12.02 25.63
CA ALA A 34 -20.40 -10.58 25.42
C ALA A 34 -18.96 -10.23 24.98
N GLY A 35 -17.95 -10.84 25.60
CA GLY A 35 -16.55 -10.67 25.24
C GLY A 35 -16.25 -11.11 23.81
N THR A 36 -16.81 -12.24 23.37
CA THR A 36 -16.66 -12.74 22.00
C THR A 36 -17.29 -11.80 20.98
N ILE A 37 -18.49 -11.26 21.27
CA ILE A 37 -19.17 -10.31 20.39
C ILE A 37 -18.35 -9.02 20.24
N ILE A 38 -17.90 -8.44 21.35
CA ILE A 38 -17.09 -7.22 21.35
C ILE A 38 -15.76 -7.45 20.62
N GLY A 39 -15.08 -8.56 20.92
CA GLY A 39 -13.83 -8.95 20.26
C GLY A 39 -14.00 -9.14 18.75
N GLY A 40 -15.12 -9.73 18.32
CA GLY A 40 -15.48 -9.87 16.92
C GLY A 40 -15.68 -8.53 16.22
N VAL A 41 -16.39 -7.59 16.85
CA VAL A 41 -16.64 -6.24 16.29
C VAL A 41 -15.34 -5.45 16.14
N VAL A 42 -14.48 -5.46 17.16
CA VAL A 42 -13.18 -4.75 17.11
C VAL A 42 -12.27 -5.38 16.05
N SER A 43 -12.19 -6.70 15.98
CA SER A 43 -11.40 -7.41 14.98
C SER A 43 -11.89 -7.12 13.56
N TRP A 44 -13.21 -7.12 13.36
CA TRP A 44 -13.81 -6.77 12.08
C TRP A 44 -13.52 -5.33 11.69
N TRP A 45 -13.59 -4.38 12.63
CA TRP A 45 -13.27 -2.98 12.39
C TRP A 45 -11.81 -2.78 11.96
N ILE A 46 -10.86 -3.43 12.65
CA ILE A 46 -9.44 -3.39 12.31
C ILE A 46 -9.22 -3.97 10.91
N TYR A 47 -9.77 -5.15 10.63
CA TYR A 47 -9.65 -5.79 9.32
C TYR A 47 -10.17 -4.89 8.20
N ASN A 48 -11.35 -4.29 8.38
CA ASN A 48 -11.96 -3.44 7.36
C ASN A 48 -11.15 -2.16 7.12
N ARG A 49 -10.53 -1.60 8.17
CA ARG A 49 -9.63 -0.45 8.06
C ARG A 49 -8.34 -0.81 7.33
N GLN A 50 -7.71 -1.94 7.67
CA GLN A 50 -6.47 -2.40 7.04
C GLN A 50 -6.67 -2.75 5.56
N LYS A 51 -7.78 -3.42 5.23
CA LYS A 51 -8.12 -3.79 3.85
C LYS A 51 -8.21 -2.57 2.93
N ARG A 52 -8.88 -1.51 3.39
CA ARG A 52 -8.98 -0.26 2.63
C ARG A 52 -7.61 0.40 2.39
N THR A 53 -6.70 0.32 3.36
CA THR A 53 -5.33 0.84 3.20
C THR A 53 -4.52 -0.01 2.22
N SER A 54 -4.64 -1.34 2.28
CA SER A 54 -3.98 -2.27 1.34
C SER A 54 -4.40 -1.97 -0.10
N ASP A 55 -5.70 -1.83 -0.35
CA ASP A 55 -6.24 -1.55 -1.69
C ASP A 55 -5.72 -0.21 -2.26
N GLN A 56 -5.44 0.77 -1.39
CA GLN A 56 -4.85 2.04 -1.81
C GLN A 56 -3.35 1.92 -2.08
N GLN A 57 -2.63 1.16 -1.25
CA GLN A 57 -1.20 0.91 -1.46
C GLN A 57 -0.96 0.13 -2.75
N ASP A 58 -1.77 -0.88 -3.06
CA ASP A 58 -1.64 -1.66 -4.30
C ASP A 58 -1.83 -0.80 -5.56
N LYS A 59 -2.80 0.15 -5.51
CA LYS A 59 -3.01 1.11 -6.60
C LYS A 59 -1.83 2.07 -6.79
N ILE A 60 -1.21 2.50 -5.69
CA ILE A 60 -0.03 3.39 -5.74
C ILE A 60 1.16 2.60 -6.28
N LEU A 61 1.37 1.36 -5.81
CA LEU A 61 2.47 0.51 -6.24
C LEU A 61 2.38 0.22 -7.76
N GLY A 62 1.18 -0.08 -8.26
CA GLY A 62 0.93 -0.28 -9.68
C GLY A 62 1.27 0.97 -10.50
N ARG A 63 0.88 2.16 -10.04
CA ARG A 63 1.23 3.43 -10.71
C ARG A 63 2.71 3.74 -10.69
N ILE A 64 3.41 3.44 -9.59
CA ILE A 64 4.87 3.63 -9.50
C ILE A 64 5.58 2.71 -10.48
N LYS A 65 5.16 1.43 -10.56
CA LYS A 65 5.72 0.47 -11.51
C LYS A 65 5.52 0.91 -12.96
N ASP A 66 4.31 1.36 -13.30
CA ASP A 66 4.01 1.87 -14.65
C ASP A 66 4.85 3.12 -14.98
N LEU A 67 5.05 4.00 -13.99
CA LEU A 67 5.91 5.17 -14.14
C LEU A 67 7.39 4.79 -14.34
N GLU A 68 7.88 3.78 -13.63
CA GLU A 68 9.25 3.26 -13.75
C GLU A 68 9.49 2.61 -15.12
N GLU A 69 8.53 1.83 -15.63
CA GLU A 69 8.59 1.25 -16.98
C GLU A 69 8.63 2.34 -18.06
N ASN A 70 7.78 3.37 -17.94
CA ASN A 70 7.78 4.51 -18.86
C ASN A 70 9.10 5.31 -18.79
N HIS A 71 9.66 5.53 -17.60
CA HIS A 71 10.96 6.18 -17.45
C HIS A 71 12.09 5.39 -18.11
N THR A 72 12.07 4.07 -18.00
CA THR A 72 13.05 3.19 -18.65
C THR A 72 12.93 3.28 -20.17
N GLU A 73 11.71 3.32 -20.70
CA GLU A 73 11.49 3.51 -22.14
C GLU A 73 11.97 4.88 -22.63
N ILE A 74 11.72 5.94 -21.87
CA ILE A 74 12.20 7.29 -22.19
C ILE A 74 13.73 7.33 -22.22
N LEU A 75 14.39 6.72 -21.22
CA LEU A 75 15.86 6.66 -21.17
C LEU A 75 16.42 5.89 -22.38
N LYS A 76 15.81 4.78 -22.76
CA LYS A 76 16.22 4.01 -23.94
C LYS A 76 16.05 4.80 -25.24
N ARG A 77 14.92 5.52 -25.39
CA ARG A 77 14.70 6.38 -26.55
C ARG A 77 15.67 7.55 -26.59
N LEU A 78 16.10 8.06 -25.43
CA LEU A 78 17.10 9.12 -25.35
C LEU A 78 18.47 8.62 -25.78
N GLU A 79 18.88 7.43 -25.34
CA GLU A 79 20.11 6.76 -25.79
C GLU A 79 20.11 6.52 -27.31
N GLU A 80 19.04 5.96 -27.86
CA GLU A 80 18.90 5.79 -29.32
C GLU A 80 18.90 7.11 -30.11
N PHE A 81 18.44 8.19 -29.48
CA PHE A 81 18.46 9.52 -30.10
C PHE A 81 19.86 10.11 -30.11
N ASP A 82 20.63 9.94 -29.03
CA ASP A 82 22.01 10.41 -28.91
C ASP A 82 22.92 9.68 -29.91
N ASP A 83 22.83 8.35 -30.00
CA ASP A 83 23.58 7.53 -30.96
C ASP A 83 23.32 7.96 -32.42
N LYS A 84 22.05 8.25 -32.76
CA LYS A 84 21.70 8.72 -34.11
C LYS A 84 22.24 10.12 -34.38
N HIS A 85 22.29 10.97 -33.36
CA HIS A 85 22.85 12.31 -33.49
C HIS A 85 24.36 12.25 -33.72
N GLU A 86 25.08 11.40 -32.99
CA GLU A 86 26.53 11.18 -33.20
C GLU A 86 26.81 10.69 -34.62
N SER A 87 26.11 9.66 -35.09
CA SER A 87 26.28 9.16 -36.47
C SER A 87 25.96 10.21 -37.54
N SER A 88 24.97 11.07 -37.29
CA SER A 88 24.63 12.17 -38.20
C SER A 88 25.71 13.24 -38.23
N LEU A 89 26.32 13.56 -37.08
CA LEU A 89 27.43 14.51 -36.98
C LEU A 89 28.69 13.99 -37.67
N ASP A 90 29.03 12.72 -37.50
CA ASP A 90 30.15 12.09 -38.21
C ASP A 90 29.96 12.17 -39.73
N SER A 91 28.75 11.88 -40.20
CA SER A 91 28.40 11.97 -41.62
C SER A 91 28.53 13.40 -42.14
N LEU A 92 28.12 14.40 -41.36
CA LEU A 92 28.29 15.81 -41.70
C LEU A 92 29.76 16.20 -41.76
N GLN A 93 30.59 15.72 -40.82
CA GLN A 93 32.02 15.99 -40.81
C GLN A 93 32.74 15.36 -42.02
N GLU A 94 32.35 14.15 -42.42
CA GLU A 94 32.86 13.55 -43.66
C GLU A 94 32.44 14.35 -44.90
N LEU A 95 31.22 14.87 -44.92
CA LEU A 95 30.74 15.69 -46.02
C LEU A 95 31.54 16.98 -46.13
N ASP A 96 31.81 17.64 -45.00
CA ASP A 96 32.61 18.86 -44.90
C ASP A 96 34.02 18.64 -45.44
N LYS A 97 34.70 17.57 -45.02
CA LYS A 97 36.02 17.18 -45.55
C LYS A 97 36.00 16.94 -47.07
N LYS A 98 34.93 16.34 -47.60
CA LYS A 98 34.79 16.11 -49.04
C LYS A 98 34.60 17.44 -49.79
N ILE A 99 33.83 18.37 -49.23
CA ILE A 99 33.63 19.71 -49.80
C ILE A 99 34.96 20.45 -49.84
N ASP A 100 35.72 20.47 -48.74
CA ASP A 100 37.05 21.11 -48.68
C ASP A 100 38.01 20.53 -49.72
N SER A 101 38.07 19.19 -49.85
CA SER A 101 38.91 18.55 -50.86
C SER A 101 38.53 18.91 -52.30
N ILE A 102 37.24 19.11 -52.58
CA ILE A 102 36.78 19.58 -53.90
C ILE A 102 37.18 21.03 -54.10
N LEU A 103 37.04 21.87 -53.07
CA LEU A 103 37.34 23.30 -53.13
C LEU A 103 38.83 23.56 -53.37
N ASP A 104 39.71 22.80 -52.71
CA ASP A 104 41.16 22.85 -52.94
C ASP A 104 41.52 22.44 -54.37
N LYS A 105 40.93 21.36 -54.89
CA LYS A 105 41.16 20.90 -56.28
C LYS A 105 40.71 21.92 -57.33
N ILE A 106 39.71 22.74 -57.03
CA ILE A 106 39.26 23.82 -57.91
C ILE A 106 40.23 25.00 -57.85
N LYS A 107 40.80 25.28 -56.68
CA LYS A 107 41.70 26.41 -56.43
C LYS A 107 43.10 26.20 -57.03
N ASP A 108 43.56 24.96 -57.13
CA ASP A 108 44.82 24.56 -57.75
C ASP A 108 44.75 24.45 -59.29
N LYS A 109 43.59 24.75 -59.90
CA LYS A 109 43.35 24.69 -61.35
C LYS A 109 43.23 26.08 -61.97
#